data_AF-A0A3D8LEZ3-F1
#
_entry.id   AF-A0A3D8LEZ3-F1
#
_cell.length_a   1.000
_cell.length_b   1.000
_cell.length_c   1.000
_cell.angle_alpha   90.00
_cell.angle_beta   90.00
_cell.angle_gamma   90.00
#
_symmetry.space_group_name_H-M   'P 1'
#
loop_
_entity.id
_entity.type
_entity.pdbx_description
1 polymer ?
#
loop_
_entity_poly.entity_id
_entity_poly.type
_entity_poly.pdbx_seq_one_letter_code
_entity_poly.pdbx_strand_id
1 'polypeptide(L)'
;MLKNSAKKAVEDVLSIELGEKESQELYYSICNYLIDHDDACYIGVIRFKYSLLCDGIDSDISDYFIMEFMLEKMRQKHPLILMALTNLVISKC
;
A
#
# COMPACT_ATOMS: atom_id res chain seq x y z
N MET A 1 -0.58 8.94 20.48
CA MET A 1 -0.05 7.75 19.80
C MET A 1 -0.26 7.96 18.32
N LEU A 2 0.83 8.11 17.55
CA LEU A 2 0.74 8.10 16.09
C LEU A 2 0.17 6.74 15.70
N LYS A 3 -1.07 6.71 15.20
CA LYS A 3 -1.66 5.50 14.65
C LYS A 3 -0.93 5.20 13.34
N ASN A 4 0.19 4.50 13.43
CA ASN A 4 0.86 3.90 12.28
C ASN A 4 -0.21 3.07 11.57
N SER A 5 -0.62 3.51 10.40
CA SER A 5 -1.74 2.96 9.64
C SER A 5 -1.40 3.08 8.15
N ALA A 6 -2.10 2.34 7.30
CA ALA A 6 -1.93 2.45 5.85
C ALA A 6 -2.06 3.90 5.35
N LYS A 7 -2.93 4.72 5.98
CA LYS A 7 -3.05 6.15 5.71
C LYS A 7 -1.73 6.89 5.95
N LYS A 8 -1.04 6.59 7.05
CA LYS A 8 0.22 7.26 7.38
C LYS A 8 1.32 6.92 6.37
N ALA A 9 1.37 5.67 5.92
CA ALA A 9 2.32 5.25 4.87
C ALA A 9 2.05 5.96 3.53
N VAL A 10 0.78 6.19 3.16
CA VAL A 10 0.43 6.98 1.97
C VAL A 10 0.98 8.40 2.07
N GLU A 11 0.78 9.06 3.21
CA GLU A 11 1.29 10.41 3.45
C GLU A 11 2.83 10.44 3.36
N ASP A 12 3.50 9.51 4.02
CA ASP A 12 4.96 9.48 4.11
C ASP A 12 5.63 9.14 2.77
N VAL A 13 5.03 8.25 1.96
CA VAL A 13 5.62 7.78 0.70
C VAL A 13 5.21 8.60 -0.51
N LEU A 14 3.95 9.02 -0.60
CA LEU A 14 3.40 9.74 -1.75
C LEU A 14 3.26 11.25 -1.51
N SER A 15 3.41 11.72 -0.27
CA SER A 15 3.22 13.13 0.11
C SER A 15 1.82 13.66 -0.25
N ILE A 16 0.80 12.80 -0.10
CA ILE A 16 -0.61 13.15 -0.28
C ILE A 16 -1.41 12.79 0.97
N GLU A 17 -2.44 13.57 1.26
CA GLU A 17 -3.36 13.26 2.35
C GLU A 17 -4.61 12.57 1.80
N LEU A 18 -4.80 11.32 2.20
CA LEU A 18 -6.01 10.54 1.92
C LEU A 18 -6.77 10.26 3.23
N GLY A 19 -8.09 10.12 3.15
CA GLY A 19 -8.87 9.53 4.23
C GLY A 19 -8.55 8.03 4.38
N GLU A 20 -9.05 7.42 5.46
CA GLU A 20 -8.83 5.99 5.72
C GLU A 20 -9.43 5.13 4.60
N LYS A 21 -10.62 5.48 4.14
CA LYS A 21 -11.34 4.75 3.10
C LYS A 21 -10.59 4.81 1.76
N GLU A 22 -10.14 6.01 1.38
CA GLU A 22 -9.36 6.24 0.17
C GLU A 22 -8.01 5.50 0.22
N SER A 23 -7.33 5.52 1.37
CA SER A 23 -6.08 4.79 1.56
C SER A 23 -6.29 3.28 1.40
N GLN A 24 -7.40 2.76 1.91
CA GLN A 24 -7.76 1.36 1.77
C GLN A 24 -8.14 1.00 0.33
N GLU A 25 -8.89 1.87 -0.37
CA GLU A 25 -9.21 1.69 -1.79
C GLU A 25 -7.96 1.69 -2.67
N LEU A 26 -6.98 2.54 -2.37
CA LEU A 26 -5.68 2.56 -3.05
C LEU A 26 -4.93 1.25 -2.85
N TYR A 27 -4.86 0.75 -1.61
CA TYR A 27 -4.24 -0.54 -1.30
C TYR A 27 -4.87 -1.68 -2.11
N TYR A 28 -6.20 -1.78 -2.15
CA TYR A 28 -6.88 -2.83 -2.92
C TYR A 28 -6.69 -2.68 -4.43
N SER A 29 -6.70 -1.44 -4.93
CA SER A 29 -6.46 -1.17 -6.35
C SER A 29 -5.07 -1.60 -6.78
N ILE A 30 -4.06 -1.36 -5.95
CA ILE A 30 -2.68 -1.83 -6.20
C ILE A 30 -2.61 -3.36 -6.12
N CYS A 31 -3.22 -3.97 -5.10
CA CYS A 31 -3.27 -5.44 -4.98
C CYS A 31 -3.84 -6.08 -6.26
N ASN A 32 -4.99 -5.60 -6.73
CA ASN A 32 -5.63 -6.13 -7.94
C ASN A 32 -4.74 -5.98 -9.17
N TYR A 33 -4.13 -4.80 -9.36
CA TYR A 33 -3.20 -4.60 -10.47
C TYR A 33 -2.03 -5.59 -10.41
N LEU A 34 -1.41 -5.76 -9.23
CA LEU A 34 -0.27 -6.66 -9.07
C LEU A 34 -0.67 -8.13 -9.27
N ILE A 35 -1.83 -8.57 -8.80
CA ILE A 35 -2.32 -9.94 -9.05
C ILE A 35 -2.39 -10.23 -10.55
N ASP A 36 -2.88 -9.27 -11.33
CA ASP A 36 -3.11 -9.47 -12.77
C ASP A 36 -1.86 -9.23 -13.63
N HIS A 37 -0.91 -8.40 -13.17
CA HIS A 37 0.19 -7.88 -14.02
C HIS A 37 1.61 -8.09 -13.45
N ASP A 38 1.77 -8.35 -12.15
CA ASP A 38 3.08 -8.58 -11.50
C ASP A 38 2.88 -9.46 -10.24
N ASP A 39 2.46 -10.70 -10.47
CA ASP A 39 2.16 -11.70 -9.46
C ASP A 39 3.35 -11.96 -8.52
N ALA A 40 4.57 -11.93 -9.05
CA ALA A 40 5.80 -12.04 -8.29
C ALA A 40 5.95 -10.90 -7.26
N CYS A 41 5.61 -9.66 -7.64
CA CYS A 41 5.57 -8.53 -6.71
C CYS A 41 4.47 -8.72 -5.66
N TYR A 42 3.28 -9.16 -6.06
CA TYR A 42 2.19 -9.45 -5.13
C TYR A 42 2.56 -10.53 -4.10
N ILE A 43 3.16 -11.64 -4.54
CA ILE A 43 3.69 -12.70 -3.67
C ILE A 43 4.74 -12.15 -2.71
N GLY A 44 5.60 -11.23 -3.17
CA GLY A 44 6.57 -10.54 -2.32
C GLY A 44 5.92 -9.77 -1.17
N VAL A 45 4.84 -9.04 -1.45
CA VAL A 45 4.04 -8.32 -0.43
C VAL A 45 3.42 -9.30 0.57
N ILE A 46 2.83 -10.41 0.10
CA ILE A 46 2.24 -11.43 0.98
C ILE A 46 3.29 -12.05 1.89
N ARG A 47 4.47 -12.41 1.36
CA ARG A 47 5.56 -12.98 2.15
C ARG A 47 6.04 -12.01 3.22
N PHE A 48 6.13 -10.72 2.89
CA PHE A 48 6.48 -9.69 3.86
C PHE A 48 5.42 -9.58 4.95
N LYS A 49 4.14 -9.51 4.60
CA LYS A 49 3.02 -9.51 5.57
C LYS A 49 3.08 -10.73 6.50
N TYR A 50 3.33 -11.92 5.95
CA TYR A 50 3.43 -13.14 6.73
C TYR A 50 4.60 -13.10 7.72
N SER A 51 5.77 -12.60 7.29
CA SER A 51 6.93 -12.42 8.17
C SER A 51 6.61 -11.52 9.37
N LEU A 52 6.00 -10.36 9.13
CA LEU A 52 5.66 -9.42 10.20
C LEU A 52 4.72 -10.05 11.24
N LEU A 53 3.70 -10.79 10.77
CA LEU A 53 2.75 -11.48 11.64
C LEU A 53 3.41 -12.62 12.42
N CYS A 54 4.33 -13.38 11.81
CA CYS A 54 5.09 -14.42 12.49
C CYS A 54 6.03 -13.85 13.57
N ASP A 55 6.55 -12.64 13.35
CA ASP A 55 7.41 -11.93 14.31
C ASP A 55 6.60 -11.28 15.45
N GLY A 56 5.28 -11.46 15.49
CA GLY A 56 4.39 -10.94 16.53
C GLY A 56 4.22 -9.42 16.48
N ILE A 57 4.47 -8.80 15.32
CA ILE A 57 4.30 -7.37 15.13
C ILE A 57 2.80 -7.05 15.14
N ASP A 58 2.46 -5.97 15.83
CA ASP A 58 1.09 -5.46 15.91
C ASP A 58 0.48 -5.23 14.51
N SER A 59 -0.82 -5.46 14.38
CA SER A 59 -1.50 -5.41 13.08
C SER A 59 -1.49 -4.01 12.46
N ASP A 60 -1.65 -2.95 13.27
CA ASP A 60 -1.68 -1.58 12.75
C ASP A 60 -0.29 -1.18 12.24
N ILE A 61 0.75 -1.56 12.99
CA ILE A 61 2.15 -1.39 12.59
C ILE A 61 2.47 -2.18 11.32
N SER A 62 1.96 -3.42 11.24
CA SER A 62 2.13 -4.26 10.05
C SER A 62 1.50 -3.63 8.82
N ASP A 63 0.29 -3.07 8.95
CA ASP A 63 -0.42 -2.42 7.85
C ASP A 63 0.32 -1.17 7.34
N TYR A 64 0.96 -0.40 8.24
CA TYR A 64 1.87 0.67 7.82
C TYR A 64 3.02 0.12 6.96
N PHE A 65 3.78 -0.86 7.45
CA PHE A 65 4.94 -1.38 6.74
C PHE A 65 4.58 -2.03 5.40
N ILE A 66 3.47 -2.76 5.36
CA ILE A 66 2.98 -3.41 4.15
C ILE A 66 2.62 -2.35 3.10
N MET A 67 1.90 -1.30 3.50
CA MET A 67 1.53 -0.23 2.59
C MET A 67 2.77 0.54 2.11
N GLU A 68 3.69 0.88 3.00
CA GLU A 68 4.96 1.52 2.67
C GLU A 68 5.72 0.69 1.63
N PHE A 69 5.99 -0.58 1.93
CA PHE A 69 6.68 -1.51 1.05
C PHE A 69 6.00 -1.61 -0.33
N MET A 70 4.67 -1.74 -0.34
CA MET A 70 3.90 -1.83 -1.58
C MET A 70 4.04 -0.56 -2.43
N LEU A 71 3.89 0.61 -1.82
CA LEU A 71 4.02 1.90 -2.51
C LEU A 71 5.43 2.09 -3.06
N GLU A 72 6.46 1.69 -2.30
CA GLU A 72 7.85 1.74 -2.78
C GLU A 72 8.09 0.83 -3.99
N LYS A 73 7.58 -0.41 -3.96
CA LYS A 73 7.70 -1.34 -5.08
C LYS A 73 6.96 -0.86 -6.32
N MET A 74 5.76 -0.33 -6.14
CA MET A 74 4.99 0.28 -7.22
C MET A 74 5.70 1.49 -7.81
N ARG A 75 6.27 2.37 -6.97
CA ARG A 75 7.02 3.54 -7.43
C ARG A 75 8.27 3.16 -8.23
N GLN A 76 8.94 2.07 -7.85
CA GLN A 76 10.15 1.59 -8.55
C GLN A 76 9.83 0.88 -9.88
N LYS A 77 8.79 0.04 -9.92
CA LYS A 77 8.49 -0.81 -11.08
C LYS A 77 7.39 -0.28 -11.99
N HIS A 78 6.36 0.34 -11.41
CA HIS A 78 5.10 0.72 -12.07
C HIS A 78 4.67 2.16 -11.75
N PRO A 79 5.55 3.19 -11.90
CA PRO A 79 5.28 4.53 -11.40
C PRO A 79 4.06 5.20 -12.05
N LEU A 80 3.83 5.00 -13.35
CA LEU A 80 2.67 5.56 -14.04
C LEU A 80 1.35 4.92 -13.59
N ILE A 81 1.38 3.63 -13.27
CA ILE A 81 0.20 2.92 -12.75
C ILE A 81 -0.11 3.40 -11.34
N LEU A 82 0.91 3.54 -10.48
CA LEU A 82 0.74 4.10 -9.15
C LEU A 82 0.08 5.48 -9.23
N MET A 83 0.60 6.37 -10.09
CA MET A 83 0.01 7.69 -10.30
C MET A 83 -1.44 7.62 -10.80
N ALA A 84 -1.75 6.72 -11.75
CA ALA A 84 -3.10 6.55 -12.26
C ALA A 84 -4.08 6.05 -11.19
N LEU A 85 -3.70 5.01 -10.43
CA LEU A 85 -4.52 4.46 -9.35
C LEU A 85 -4.75 5.49 -8.24
N THR A 86 -3.71 6.23 -7.85
CA THR A 86 -3.82 7.32 -6.88
C THR A 86 -4.79 8.39 -7.35
N ASN A 87 -4.69 8.86 -8.59
CA ASN A 87 -5.62 9.85 -9.14
C ASN A 87 -7.06 9.32 -9.22
N LEU A 88 -7.25 8.05 -9.58
CA LEU A 88 -8.58 7.44 -9.62
C LEU A 88 -9.25 7.44 -8.25
N VAL A 89 -8.50 7.11 -7.20
CA VAL A 89 -9.01 7.15 -5.82
C VAL A 89 -9.36 8.58 -5.41
N ILE A 90 -8.47 9.55 -5.65
CA ILE A 90 -8.72 10.96 -5.32
C ILE A 90 -9.95 11.50 -6.06
N SER A 91 -10.11 11.16 -7.34
CA SER A 91 -11.19 11.68 -8.20
C SER A 91 -12.58 11.11 -7.92
N LYS A 92 -12.67 10.04 -7.12
CA LYS A 92 -13.96 9.43 -6.73
C LYS A 92 -14.61 10.12 -5.52
N CYS A 93 -13.89 11.01 -4.86
CA CYS A 93 -14.36 11.78 -3.71
C CYS A 93 -15.01 13.10 -4.13
#